data_AF-K1RH34-F1
#
_entry.id   AF-K1RH34-F1
#
_cell.length_a   1.000
_cell.length_b   1.000
_cell.length_c   1.000
_cell.angle_alpha   90.00
_cell.angle_beta   90.00
_cell.angle_gamma   90.00
#
_symmetry.space_group_name_H-M   'P 1'
#
loop_
_entity.id
_entity.type
_entity.pdbx_description
1 polymer ?
#
loop_
_entity_poly.entity_id
_entity_poly.type
_entity_poly.pdbx_seq_one_letter_code
_entity_poly.pdbx_strand_id
1 'polypeptide(L)' 'MFTFQQLKRNLKRDAASLSVKKLALLGDTATQFLAIALRGMGVEHGYHINLFEAEYNQVERQVLDLSSDFHTFNAD' A
#
# COMPACT_ATOMS: atom_id res chain seq x y z
N MET A 1 5.19 -12.26 -15.13
CA MET A 1 5.86 -11.33 -14.20
C MET A 1 5.73 -9.92 -14.78
N PHE A 2 5.20 -8.96 -14.01
CA PHE A 2 5.05 -7.57 -14.46
C PHE A 2 6.30 -6.76 -14.14
N THR A 3 6.64 -5.81 -15.00
CA THR A 3 7.70 -4.83 -14.74
C THR A 3 7.18 -3.70 -13.87
N PHE A 4 8.06 -3.03 -13.13
CA PHE A 4 7.69 -1.86 -12.32
C PHE A 4 6.97 -0.77 -13.15
N GLN A 5 7.41 -0.54 -14.39
CA GLN A 5 6.77 0.44 -15.28
C GLN A 5 5.32 0.06 -15.63
N GLN A 6 5.03 -1.23 -15.82
CA GLN A 6 3.65 -1.71 -16.05
C GLN A 6 2.80 -1.46 -14.80
N LEU A 7 3.28 -1.85 -13.62
CA LEU A 7 2.56 -1.64 -12.36
C LEU A 7 2.30 -0.16 -12.07
N LYS A 8 3.29 0.72 -12.33
CA LYS A 8 3.12 2.16 -12.18
C LYS A 8 2.08 2.74 -13.15
N ARG A 9 1.97 2.20 -14.38
CA ARG A 9 0.94 2.61 -15.35
C ARG A 9 -0.45 2.19 -14.91
N ASN A 10 -0.58 1.05 -14.23
CA ASN A 10 -1.88 0.55 -13.75
C ASN A 10 -2.57 1.49 -12.78
N LEU A 11 -1.82 2.29 -12.02
CA LEU A 11 -2.37 3.30 -11.11
C LEU A 11 -3.15 4.41 -11.82
N LYS A 12 -3.04 4.53 -13.16
CA LYS A 12 -3.80 5.49 -13.97
C LYS A 12 -5.11 4.91 -14.51
N ARG A 13 -5.34 3.60 -14.34
CA ARG A 13 -6.58 2.95 -14.79
C ARG A 13 -7.70 3.33 -13.84
N ASP A 14 -8.93 3.40 -14.35
CA ASP A 14 -10.09 3.59 -13.50
C ASP A 14 -10.26 2.36 -12.59
N ALA A 15 -10.26 2.60 -11.29
CA ALA A 15 -10.37 1.59 -10.24
C ALA A 15 -11.67 1.73 -9.44
N ALA A 16 -12.59 2.62 -9.84
CA ALA A 16 -13.82 2.91 -9.11
C ALA A 16 -14.75 1.69 -8.99
N SER A 17 -14.69 0.77 -9.95
CA SER A 17 -15.47 -0.48 -9.95
C SER A 17 -14.79 -1.64 -9.23
N LEU A 18 -13.54 -1.48 -8.79
CA LEU A 18 -12.79 -2.55 -8.14
C LEU A 18 -13.09 -2.61 -6.65
N SER A 19 -13.05 -3.83 -6.09
CA SER A 19 -13.22 -4.01 -4.66
C SER A 19 -12.05 -3.37 -3.89
N VAL A 20 -12.38 -2.52 -2.91
CA VAL A 20 -11.37 -1.80 -2.13
C VAL A 20 -10.76 -2.75 -1.09
N LYS A 21 -9.43 -2.73 -0.97
CA LYS A 21 -8.69 -3.44 0.08
C LYS A 21 -7.75 -2.49 0.80
N LYS A 22 -7.81 -2.47 2.13
CA LYS A 22 -6.92 -1.67 2.98
C LYS A 22 -5.65 -2.45 3.27
N LEU A 23 -4.51 -1.88 2.93
CA LEU A 23 -3.20 -2.48 3.17
C LEU A 23 -2.29 -1.48 3.89
N ALA A 24 -1.67 -1.91 4.98
CA ALA A 24 -0.64 -1.14 5.67
C ALA A 24 0.76 -1.64 5.28
N LEU A 25 1.66 -0.73 4.94
CA LEU A 25 3.06 -1.01 4.62
C LEU A 25 3.98 -0.25 5.58
N LEU A 26 4.83 -0.98 6.27
CA LEU A 26 5.83 -0.45 7.19
C LEU A 26 7.19 -1.05 6.84
N GLY A 27 8.24 -0.25 6.90
CA GLY A 27 9.59 -0.71 6.61
C GLY A 27 10.67 0.11 7.31
N ASP A 28 11.81 -0.52 7.50
CA ASP A 28 13.10 0.06 7.94
C ASP A 28 13.92 0.62 6.77
N THR A 29 13.40 0.48 5.55
CA THR A 29 13.97 0.98 4.29
C THR A 29 12.97 1.84 3.54
N ALA A 30 13.41 2.48 2.45
CA ALA A 30 12.55 3.28 1.58
C ALA A 30 11.54 2.39 0.84
N THR A 31 10.26 2.47 1.23
CA THR A 31 9.19 1.58 0.75
C THR A 31 8.38 2.14 -0.44
N GLN A 32 8.67 3.35 -0.93
CA GLN A 32 7.77 4.06 -1.85
C GLN A 32 7.61 3.33 -3.19
N PHE A 33 8.67 2.67 -3.68
CA PHE A 33 8.58 1.86 -4.89
C PHE A 33 7.77 0.58 -4.68
N LEU A 34 7.87 -0.03 -3.49
CA LEU A 34 7.07 -1.19 -3.12
C LEU A 34 5.59 -0.80 -2.99
N ALA A 35 5.28 0.35 -2.38
CA ALA A 35 3.93 0.89 -2.30
C ALA A 35 3.28 1.05 -3.69
N ILE A 36 4.01 1.64 -4.65
CA ILE A 36 3.55 1.75 -6.04
C ILE A 36 3.30 0.37 -6.66
N ALA A 37 4.24 -0.56 -6.47
CA ALA A 37 4.14 -1.91 -7.04
C ALA A 37 2.94 -2.68 -6.47
N LEU A 38 2.70 -2.63 -5.16
CA LEU A 38 1.58 -3.28 -4.49
C LEU A 38 0.23 -2.74 -4.99
N ARG A 39 0.08 -1.41 -5.08
CA ARG A 39 -1.14 -0.80 -5.63
C ARG A 39 -1.35 -1.19 -7.09
N GLY A 40 -0.28 -1.20 -7.90
CA GLY A 40 -0.35 -1.59 -9.31
C GLY A 40 -0.67 -3.07 -9.51
N MET A 41 -0.18 -3.94 -8.63
CA MET A 41 -0.50 -5.37 -8.59
C MET A 41 -1.96 -5.59 -8.20
N GLY A 42 -2.47 -4.83 -7.21
CA GLY A 42 -3.88 -4.90 -6.83
C GLY A 42 -4.80 -4.67 -8.03
N VAL A 43 -4.50 -3.67 -8.86
CA VAL A 43 -5.28 -3.41 -10.09
C VAL A 43 -5.26 -4.59 -11.05
N GLU A 44 -4.12 -5.27 -11.25
CA GLU A 44 -4.05 -6.49 -12.08
C GLU A 44 -4.89 -7.64 -11.52
N HIS A 45 -5.07 -7.67 -10.19
CA HIS A 45 -5.87 -8.68 -9.51
C HIS A 45 -7.31 -8.25 -9.22
N GLY A 46 -7.78 -7.11 -9.75
CA GLY A 46 -9.16 -6.64 -9.59
C GLY A 46 -9.46 -5.95 -8.25
N TYR A 47 -8.43 -5.41 -7.60
CA TYR A 47 -8.54 -4.69 -6.33
C TYR A 47 -8.10 -3.23 -6.44
N HIS A 48 -8.82 -2.35 -5.76
CA HIS A 48 -8.36 -0.99 -5.48
C HIS A 48 -7.67 -0.97 -4.12
N ILE A 49 -6.34 -0.91 -4.11
CA ILE A 49 -5.58 -0.89 -2.86
C ILE A 49 -5.60 0.54 -2.28
N ASN A 50 -6.31 0.69 -1.17
CA ASN A 50 -6.16 1.80 -0.25
C ASN A 50 -4.93 1.50 0.61
N LEU A 51 -3.83 2.18 0.36
CA LEU A 51 -2.54 1.88 0.99
C LEU A 51 -2.18 2.96 2.00
N PHE A 52 -1.94 2.54 3.24
CA PHE A 52 -1.23 3.32 4.24
C PHE A 52 0.25 2.92 4.20
N GLU A 53 1.13 3.91 4.06
CA GLU A 53 2.57 3.72 4.14
C GLU A 53 3.08 4.49 5.35
N ALA A 54 3.72 3.80 6.29
CA ALA A 54 4.37 4.45 7.42
C ALA A 54 5.64 5.18 6.96
N GLU A 55 6.02 6.20 7.72
CA GLU A 55 7.28 6.92 7.53
C GLU A 55 8.50 5.98 7.70
N TYR A 56 9.61 6.35 7.06
CA TYR A 56 10.86 5.57 7.05
C TYR A 56 11.31 5.19 8.46
N ASN A 57 11.58 3.90 8.66
CA ASN A 57 12.13 3.35 9.91
C ASN A 57 11.27 3.65 11.15
N GLN A 58 9.94 3.57 10.98
CA GLN A 58 8.94 3.74 12.05
C GLN A 58 8.14 2.47 12.34
N VAL A 59 8.67 1.29 11.97
CA VAL A 59 7.99 -0.01 12.17
C VAL A 59 7.60 -0.20 13.63
N GLU A 60 8.58 -0.12 14.54
CA GLU A 60 8.36 -0.36 15.97
C GLU A 60 7.44 0.70 16.57
N ARG A 61 7.64 1.98 16.25
CA ARG A 61 6.79 3.06 16.78
C ARG A 61 5.33 2.84 16.39
N GLN A 62 5.05 2.59 15.12
CA GLN A 62 3.69 2.40 14.63
C GLN A 62 3.04 1.13 15.19
N VAL A 63 3.79 0.05 15.37
CA VAL A 63 3.25 -1.21 15.91
C VAL A 63 3.03 -1.14 17.42
N LEU A 64 3.97 -0.58 18.17
CA LEU A 64 3.96 -0.59 19.64
C LEU A 64 3.08 0.50 20.26
N ASP A 65 2.92 1.64 19.58
CA ASP A 65 1.99 2.69 20.00
C ASP A 65 0.57 2.35 19.53
N LEU A 66 -0.30 1.91 20.44
CA LEU A 66 -1.69 1.57 20.13
C LEU A 66 -2.53 2.77 19.64
N SER A 67 -2.05 4.00 19.82
CA SER A 67 -2.69 5.21 19.31
C SER A 67 -2.19 5.64 17.92
N SER A 68 -1.33 4.84 17.29
CA SER A 68 -0.69 5.18 16.02
C SER A 68 -1.66 5.21 14.83
N ASP A 69 -1.20 5.84 13.75
CA ASP A 69 -1.91 5.87 12.47
C ASP A 69 -2.10 4.45 11.89
N PHE A 70 -1.13 3.55 12.12
CA PHE A 70 -1.22 2.15 11.73
C PHE A 70 -2.44 1.44 12.34
N HIS A 71 -2.66 1.57 13.66
CA HIS A 71 -3.83 0.98 14.32
C HIS A 71 -5.11 1.69 13.91
N THR A 72 -5.07 3.01 13.77
CA THR A 72 -6.23 3.82 13.34
C THR A 72 -6.69 3.49 11.92
N PHE A 73 -5.76 3.19 11.01
CA PHE A 73 -6.06 2.85 9.62
C PHE A 73 -6.91 1.58 9.50
N ASN A 74 -6.73 0.63 10.44
CA ASN A 74 -7.45 -0.64 10.54
C ASN A 74 -7.43 -1.36 9.18
N ALA A 75 -6.24 -1.78 8.76
CA ALA A 75 -6.02 -2.56 7.55
C ALA A 75 -6.79 -3.90 7.58
N ASP A 76 -7.09 -4.44 6.40
CA ASP A 76 -7.84 -5.71 6.26
C ASP A 76 -7.02 -6.95 6.66
#